data_AF-A0A1H3VHT5-F1
#
_entry.id   AF-A0A1H3VHT5-F1
#
_cell.length_a   1.000
_cell.length_b   1.000
_cell.length_c   1.000
_cell.angle_alpha   90.00
_cell.angle_beta   90.00
_cell.angle_gamma   90.00
#
_symmetry.space_group_name_H-M   'P 1'
#
loop_
_entity.id
_entity.type
_entity.pdbx_description
1 polymer ?
#
loop_
_entity_poly.entity_id
_entity_poly.type
_entity_poly.pdbx_seq_one_letter_code
_entity_poly.pdbx_strand_id
1 'polypeptide(L)'
;MTYIIAQPCIDIKDRACVDECPVDCIYEGERMLYIHPDECVDCGACEPVCPVEAIFYEDDVPEKWSEYYDANVQFFDDIGSPGGAAKLGVIPKDHKIIADLPPQNQD
;
A
#
# COMPACT_ATOMS: atom_id res chain seq x y z
N MET A 1 13.48 0.36 7.20
CA MET A 1 12.18 0.74 7.74
C MET A 1 11.27 0.90 6.53
N THR A 2 9.97 1.08 6.71
CA THR A 2 9.07 1.32 5.57
C THR A 2 7.88 2.17 5.95
N TYR A 3 7.23 2.71 4.93
CA TYR A 3 5.85 3.17 5.01
C TYR A 3 4.89 2.03 4.69
N ILE A 4 3.67 2.11 5.24
CA ILE A 4 2.61 1.11 5.14
C ILE A 4 1.32 1.80 4.70
N ILE A 5 0.57 1.18 3.79
CA ILE A 5 -0.78 1.64 3.41
C ILE A 5 -1.81 0.84 4.20
N ALA A 6 -2.72 1.53 4.88
CA ALA A 6 -3.75 0.99 5.76
C ALA A 6 -5.16 1.02 5.12
N GLN A 7 -6.16 0.65 5.94
CA GLN A 7 -7.56 0.49 5.54
C GLN A 7 -8.18 1.62 4.71
N PRO A 8 -7.92 2.93 4.96
CA PRO A 8 -8.59 3.99 4.21
C PRO A 8 -8.34 3.97 2.70
N CYS A 9 -7.30 3.26 2.22
CA CYS A 9 -7.03 3.11 0.79
C CYS A 9 -8.01 2.16 0.06
N ILE A 10 -8.63 1.23 0.80
CA ILE A 10 -9.47 0.16 0.24
C ILE A 10 -10.65 0.76 -0.54
N ASP A 11 -10.83 0.31 -1.78
CA ASP A 11 -11.88 0.73 -2.72
C ASP A 11 -11.85 2.22 -3.12
N ILE A 12 -10.83 2.97 -2.70
CA ILE A 12 -10.61 4.37 -3.12
C ILE A 12 -9.50 4.43 -4.17
N LYS A 13 -8.32 3.88 -3.85
CA LYS A 13 -7.17 3.81 -4.76
C LYS A 13 -6.89 5.12 -5.52
N ASP A 14 -6.74 6.23 -4.78
CA ASP A 14 -6.56 7.57 -5.34
C ASP A 14 -5.28 7.74 -6.20
N ARG A 15 -4.21 7.02 -5.83
CA ARG A 15 -2.91 6.96 -6.54
C ARG A 15 -2.03 8.21 -6.51
N ALA A 16 -2.41 9.32 -5.86
CA ALA A 16 -1.51 10.47 -5.71
C ALA A 16 -0.14 10.10 -5.11
N CYS A 17 -0.10 9.11 -4.21
CA CYS A 17 1.14 8.61 -3.61
C CYS A 17 2.11 7.97 -4.61
N VAL A 18 1.62 7.40 -5.72
CA VAL A 18 2.46 6.72 -6.73
C VAL A 18 3.34 7.75 -7.45
N ASP A 19 2.77 8.90 -7.79
CA ASP A 19 3.46 9.96 -8.53
C ASP A 19 4.61 10.59 -7.71
N GLU A 20 4.51 10.54 -6.38
CA GLU A 20 5.49 11.11 -5.45
C GLU A 20 6.56 10.12 -4.99
N CYS A 21 6.43 8.82 -5.30
CA CYS A 21 7.39 7.81 -4.87
C CYS A 21 8.64 7.83 -5.76
N PRO A 22 9.83 8.25 -5.25
CA PRO A 22 11.03 8.41 -6.07
C PRO A 22 11.64 7.09 -6.57
N VAL A 23 11.22 5.97 -5.97
CA VAL A 23 11.72 4.61 -6.24
C VAL A 23 10.65 3.70 -6.84
N ASP A 24 9.46 4.24 -7.17
CA ASP A 24 8.35 3.51 -7.81
C ASP A 24 7.96 2.23 -7.05
N CYS A 25 7.98 2.26 -5.70
CA CYS A 25 7.78 1.09 -4.85
C CYS A 25 6.33 0.92 -4.35
N ILE A 26 5.36 1.59 -4.98
CA ILE A 26 3.94 1.52 -4.60
C ILE A 26 3.15 0.76 -5.67
N TYR A 27 2.76 -0.46 -5.35
CA TYR A 27 2.16 -1.42 -6.26
C TYR A 27 0.64 -1.45 -6.11
N GLU A 28 -0.07 -1.79 -7.18
CA GLU A 28 -1.53 -1.73 -7.22
C GLU A 28 -2.14 -3.14 -7.12
N GLY A 29 -2.93 -3.38 -6.07
CA GLY A 29 -3.83 -4.54 -5.95
C GLY A 29 -5.22 -4.29 -6.53
N GLU A 30 -6.15 -5.23 -6.38
CA GLU A 30 -7.55 -5.02 -6.77
C GLU A 30 -8.23 -4.01 -5.84
N ARG A 31 -8.00 -4.13 -4.53
CA ARG A 31 -8.73 -3.40 -3.50
C ARG A 31 -7.97 -2.18 -2.98
N MET A 32 -6.65 -2.25 -2.87
CA MET A 32 -5.83 -1.13 -2.38
C MET A 32 -4.45 -1.08 -3.05
N LEU A 33 -3.64 -0.09 -2.68
CA LEU A 33 -2.23 -0.01 -3.02
C LEU A 33 -1.37 -0.58 -1.90
N TYR A 34 -0.17 -1.04 -2.23
CA TYR A 34 0.78 -1.69 -1.32
C TYR A 34 2.19 -1.11 -1.50
N ILE A 35 2.85 -0.77 -0.39
CA ILE A 35 4.25 -0.31 -0.41
C ILE A 35 5.18 -1.51 -0.24
N HIS A 36 6.15 -1.67 -1.13
CA HIS A 36 7.14 -2.73 -1.01
C HIS A 36 8.15 -2.41 0.09
N PRO A 37 8.26 -3.25 1.14
CA PRO A 37 9.06 -2.94 2.34
C PRO A 37 10.55 -2.81 2.05
N ASP A 38 11.11 -3.68 1.19
CA ASP A 38 12.55 -3.64 0.88
C ASP A 38 12.95 -2.62 -0.20
N GLU A 39 11.97 -2.07 -0.94
CA GLU A 39 12.23 -1.05 -1.97
C GLU A 39 11.99 0.36 -1.43
N CYS A 40 11.15 0.49 -0.39
CA CYS A 40 10.94 1.75 0.29
C CYS A 40 12.26 2.26 0.89
N VAL A 41 12.51 3.56 0.69
CA VAL A 41 13.71 4.25 1.20
C VAL A 41 13.38 5.30 2.25
N ASP A 42 12.22 5.19 2.89
CA ASP A 42 11.78 6.05 3.99
C ASP A 42 11.78 7.55 3.65
N CYS A 43 11.50 7.91 2.39
CA CYS A 43 11.53 9.30 1.94
C CYS A 43 10.35 10.15 2.43
N GLY A 44 9.22 9.52 2.80
CA GLY A 44 8.02 10.18 3.33
C GLY A 44 7.20 11.02 2.35
N ALA A 45 7.56 11.10 1.07
CA ALA A 45 6.85 11.94 0.10
C ALA A 45 5.40 11.48 -0.18
N CYS A 46 5.12 10.18 -0.03
CA CYS A 46 3.81 9.60 -0.30
C CYS A 46 2.76 9.88 0.78
N GLU A 47 3.17 10.03 2.05
CA GLU A 47 2.28 10.23 3.19
C GLU A 47 1.42 11.51 3.08
N PRO A 48 1.98 12.72 2.93
CA PRO A 48 1.20 13.95 2.98
C PRO A 48 0.28 14.17 1.77
N VAL A 49 0.45 13.39 0.69
CA VAL A 49 -0.36 13.52 -0.52
C VAL A 49 -1.56 12.58 -0.55
N CYS A 50 -1.66 11.63 0.38
CA CYS A 50 -2.81 10.73 0.45
C CYS A 50 -4.05 11.48 0.98
N PRO A 51 -5.11 11.68 0.18
CA PRO A 51 -6.25 12.52 0.59
C PRO A 51 -7.12 11.89 1.69
N VAL A 52 -6.92 10.59 1.96
CA VAL A 52 -7.67 9.82 2.95
C VAL A 52 -6.79 9.33 4.10
N GLU A 53 -5.57 9.89 4.22
CA GLU A 53 -4.65 9.62 5.32
C GLU A 53 -4.42 8.11 5.55
N ALA A 54 -4.22 7.36 4.44
CA ALA A 54 -4.06 5.91 4.49
C ALA A 54 -2.62 5.46 4.74
N ILE A 55 -1.64 6.36 4.67
CA ILE A 55 -0.22 6.01 4.62
C ILE A 55 0.43 6.42 5.94
N PHE A 56 1.15 5.49 6.55
CA PHE A 56 1.80 5.68 7.85
C PHE A 56 3.24 5.17 7.77
N TYR A 57 4.14 5.81 8.51
CA TYR A 57 5.40 5.16 8.84
C TYR A 57 5.12 3.93 9.73
N GLU A 58 5.87 2.84 9.58
CA GLU A 58 5.53 1.55 10.21
C GLU A 58 5.34 1.63 11.73
N ASP A 59 6.12 2.49 12.41
CA ASP A 59 6.03 2.69 13.87
C ASP A 59 4.80 3.54 14.29
N ASP A 60 4.20 4.27 13.34
CA ASP A 60 3.09 5.20 13.57
C ASP A 60 1.72 4.60 13.15
N VAL A 61 1.70 3.34 12.70
CA VAL A 61 0.46 2.65 12.31
C VAL A 61 -0.48 2.54 13.53
N PRO A 62 -1.72 3.05 13.46
CA PRO A 62 -2.69 2.88 14.53
C PRO A 62 -2.94 1.41 14.87
N GLU A 63 -3.05 1.07 16.16
CA GLU A 63 -3.18 -0.32 16.64
C GLU A 63 -4.28 -1.13 15.93
N LYS A 64 -5.41 -0.49 15.62
CA LYS A 64 -6.54 -1.06 14.87
C LYS A 64 -6.18 -1.56 13.45
N TRP A 65 -5.04 -1.13 12.91
CA TRP A 65 -4.54 -1.44 11.58
C TRP A 65 -3.16 -2.12 11.63
N SER A 66 -2.76 -2.66 12.78
CA SER A 66 -1.49 -3.37 12.96
C SER A 66 -1.26 -4.49 11.93
N GLU A 67 -2.32 -5.22 11.54
CA GLU A 67 -2.24 -6.28 10.52
C GLU A 67 -1.92 -5.79 9.09
N TYR A 68 -1.99 -4.47 8.83
CA TYR A 68 -1.69 -3.93 7.50
C TYR A 68 -0.20 -3.95 7.18
N TYR A 69 0.68 -4.04 8.19
CA TYR A 69 2.09 -4.30 7.96
C TYR A 69 2.27 -5.61 7.19
N ASP A 70 1.76 -6.71 7.75
CA ASP A 70 1.83 -8.04 7.14
C ASP A 70 1.16 -8.06 5.77
N ALA A 71 0.04 -7.34 5.59
CA ALA A 71 -0.62 -7.26 4.30
C ALA A 71 0.22 -6.58 3.22
N ASN A 72 0.97 -5.52 3.55
CA ASN A 72 1.88 -4.86 2.61
C ASN A 72 3.07 -5.77 2.29
N VAL A 73 3.65 -6.44 3.27
CA VAL A 73 4.78 -7.35 3.07
C VAL A 73 4.38 -8.56 2.21
N GLN A 74 3.32 -9.27 2.61
CA GLN A 74 2.93 -10.55 2.01
C GLN A 74 2.30 -10.42 0.61
N PHE A 75 1.90 -9.21 0.21
CA PHE A 75 1.51 -8.92 -1.16
C PHE A 75 2.61 -9.34 -2.16
N PHE A 76 3.88 -9.22 -1.75
CA PHE A 76 5.05 -9.46 -2.60
C PHE A 76 5.58 -10.89 -2.59
N ASP A 77 5.02 -11.81 -1.78
CA ASP A 77 5.57 -13.17 -1.58
C ASP A 77 5.85 -13.96 -2.88
N ASP A 78 5.02 -13.76 -3.92
CA ASP A 78 5.16 -14.49 -5.19
C ASP A 78 5.99 -13.74 -6.24
N ILE A 79 6.13 -12.42 -6.09
CA ILE A 79 6.76 -11.55 -7.09
C ILE A 79 8.13 -11.01 -6.64
N GLY A 80 8.48 -11.20 -5.37
CA GLY A 80 9.72 -10.71 -4.78
C GLY A 80 9.79 -9.18 -4.83
N SER A 81 10.97 -8.65 -5.16
CA SER A 81 11.23 -7.22 -5.39
C SER A 81 11.35 -6.94 -6.88
N PRO A 82 10.28 -6.47 -7.54
CA PRO A 82 10.29 -6.19 -8.97
C PRO A 82 11.19 -5.00 -9.33
N GLY A 83 11.40 -4.05 -8.42
CA GLY A 83 12.15 -2.81 -8.67
C GLY A 83 11.37 -1.88 -9.61
N GLY A 84 10.15 -1.52 -9.24
CA GLY A 84 9.29 -0.56 -9.93
C GLY A 84 7.91 -1.11 -10.29
N ALA A 85 6.86 -0.45 -9.81
CA ALA A 85 5.45 -0.78 -10.02
C ALA A 85 4.94 -0.47 -11.44
N ALA A 86 5.49 0.55 -12.11
CA ALA A 86 4.97 1.06 -13.38
C ALA A 86 4.86 -0.01 -14.50
N LYS A 87 5.64 -1.09 -14.42
CA LYS A 87 5.67 -2.18 -15.42
C LYS A 87 4.70 -3.33 -15.13
N LEU A 88 4.13 -3.43 -13.92
CA LEU A 88 3.31 -4.57 -13.51
C LEU A 88 1.81 -4.35 -13.67
N GLY A 89 1.35 -3.10 -13.62
CA GLY A 89 -0.07 -2.79 -13.59
C GLY A 89 -0.74 -3.33 -12.32
N VAL A 90 -2.01 -3.72 -12.43
CA VAL A 90 -2.78 -4.28 -11.30
C VAL A 90 -2.42 -5.75 -11.10
N ILE A 91 -2.06 -6.10 -9.86
CA ILE A 91 -1.76 -7.47 -9.44
C ILE A 91 -2.95 -7.99 -8.61
N PRO A 92 -3.72 -8.98 -9.09
CA PRO A 92 -4.94 -9.44 -8.43
C PRO A 92 -4.64 -10.41 -7.28
N LYS A 93 -3.94 -9.92 -6.27
CA LYS A 93 -3.44 -10.70 -5.13
C LYS A 93 -3.44 -9.90 -3.83
N ASP A 94 -4.53 -9.20 -3.54
CA ASP A 94 -4.71 -8.56 -2.25
C ASP A 94 -4.58 -9.58 -1.11
N HIS A 95 -3.93 -9.18 -0.02
CA HIS A 95 -3.80 -10.03 1.16
C HIS A 95 -5.18 -10.43 1.70
N LYS A 96 -5.29 -11.62 2.32
CA LYS A 96 -6.57 -12.23 2.69
C LYS A 96 -7.47 -11.31 3.54
N ILE A 97 -6.88 -10.58 4.49
CA ILE A 97 -7.64 -9.66 5.37
C ILE A 97 -8.26 -8.49 4.61
N ILE A 98 -7.79 -8.19 3.39
CA ILE A 98 -8.34 -7.15 2.52
C ILE A 98 -9.33 -7.75 1.52
N ALA A 99 -8.98 -8.87 0.90
CA ALA A 99 -9.84 -9.56 -0.05
C ALA A 99 -11.21 -9.93 0.55
N ASP A 100 -11.23 -10.35 1.81
CA ASP A 100 -12.45 -10.77 2.51
C ASP A 100 -13.30 -9.62 3.07
N LEU A 101 -12.83 -8.37 3.03
CA LEU A 101 -13.59 -7.23 3.56
C LEU A 101 -14.81 -6.93 2.68
N PRO A 102 -15.96 -6.56 3.29
CA PRO A 102 -17.08 -6.02 2.53
C PRO A 102 -16.63 -4.76 1.77
N PRO A 103 -17.31 -4.39 0.67
CA PRO A 103 -17.04 -3.14 -0.03
C PRO A 103 -17.01 -1.95 0.94
N GLN A 104 -15.96 -1.14 0.85
CA GLN A 104 -15.73 0.05 1.65
C GLN A 104 -15.97 1.30 0.79
N ASN A 105 -16.13 2.45 1.45
CA ASN A 105 -16.12 3.77 0.79
C ASN A 105 -17.10 3.91 -0.40
N GLN A 106 -18.30 3.34 -0.25
CA GLN A 106 -19.34 3.26 -1.30
C GLN A 106 -20.35 4.43 -1.27
N ASP A 107 -20.06 5.51 -0.54
CA ASP A 107 -20.97 6.66 -0.38
C ASP A 107 -21.02 7.58 -1.60
#